data_AF-A0A3C1WWF8-F1
#
_entry.id   AF-A0A3C1WWF8-F1
#
_cell.length_a   1.000
_cell.length_b   1.000
_cell.length_c   1.000
_cell.angle_alpha   90.00
_cell.angle_beta   90.00
_cell.angle_gamma   90.00
#
_symmetry.space_group_name_H-M   'P 1'
#
loop_
_entity.id
_entity.type
_entity.pdbx_description
1 polymer ?
#
loop_
_entity_poly.entity_id
_entity_poly.type
_entity_poly.pdbx_seq_one_letter_code
_entity_poly.pdbx_strand_id
1 'polypeptide(L)'
;QQKIELADIVIAAVGIPGLIKGSWIKPGAIVIDIGISRLDDGKIVGDVEFDVAKTRAGFITPVPGGVGPMTVATLMENTLLAQKLSIS
;
A
#
# COMPACT_ATOMS: atom_id res chain seq x y z
N GLN A 1 -7.80 2.17 15.50
CA GLN A 1 -7.85 3.64 15.41
C GLN A 1 -6.67 4.31 16.12
N GLN A 2 -6.58 4.32 17.47
CA GLN A 2 -5.51 5.03 18.21
C GLN A 2 -4.08 4.79 17.70
N LYS A 3 -3.76 3.56 17.29
CA LYS A 3 -2.43 3.21 16.75
C LYS A 3 -2.13 3.90 15.40
N ILE A 4 -3.14 4.13 14.57
CA ILE A 4 -3.01 4.72 13.23
C ILE A 4 -2.78 6.23 13.33
N GLU A 5 -3.49 6.88 14.27
CA GLU A 5 -3.40 8.35 14.50
C GLU A 5 -2.03 8.79 15.03
N LEU A 6 -1.27 7.86 15.63
CA LEU A 6 0.08 8.11 16.15
C LEU A 6 1.19 7.64 15.20
N ALA A 7 0.85 6.88 14.15
CA ALA A 7 1.83 6.25 13.29
C ALA A 7 2.43 7.23 12.27
N ASP A 8 3.77 7.22 12.17
CA ASP A 8 4.49 7.92 11.09
C ASP A 8 4.43 7.13 9.78
N ILE A 9 4.30 5.80 9.86
CA ILE A 9 4.16 4.90 8.72
C ILE A 9 2.99 3.95 8.97
N VAL A 10 2.08 3.89 8.01
CA VAL A 10 0.93 2.96 8.01
C VAL A 10 1.09 2.02 6.82
N ILE A 11 1.14 0.71 7.10
CA ILE A 11 1.11 -0.34 6.08
C ILE A 11 -0.24 -1.04 6.18
N ALA A 12 -1.09 -0.85 5.17
CA ALA A 12 -2.43 -1.44 5.11
C ALA A 12 -2.42 -2.67 4.19
N ALA A 13 -2.79 -3.83 4.76
CA ALA A 13 -2.81 -5.13 4.07
C ALA A 13 -3.89 -6.04 4.66
N VAL A 14 -5.09 -5.49 4.84
CA VAL A 14 -6.24 -6.16 5.46
C VAL A 14 -7.12 -6.86 4.43
N GLY A 15 -7.17 -6.37 3.18
CA GLY A 15 -8.02 -6.92 2.12
C GLY A 15 -9.49 -6.56 2.27
N ILE A 16 -9.78 -5.38 2.85
CA ILE A 16 -11.13 -4.85 3.03
C ILE A 16 -11.17 -3.43 2.46
N PRO A 17 -11.91 -3.17 1.37
CA PRO A 17 -11.97 -1.87 0.71
C PRO A 17 -12.29 -0.73 1.67
N GLY A 18 -11.43 0.29 1.73
CA GLY A 18 -11.68 1.51 2.49
C GLY A 18 -11.91 1.32 4.00
N LEU A 19 -11.40 0.23 4.58
CA LEU A 19 -11.44 -0.02 6.03
C LEU A 19 -10.68 1.08 6.78
N ILE A 20 -9.52 1.49 6.28
CA ILE A 20 -8.69 2.53 6.89
C ILE A 20 -9.22 3.90 6.44
N LYS A 21 -9.89 4.59 7.36
CA LYS A 21 -10.43 5.92 7.10
C LYS A 21 -9.31 6.94 6.99
N GLY A 22 -9.40 7.81 5.99
CA GLY A 22 -8.38 8.83 5.75
C GLY A 22 -8.21 9.79 6.92
N SER A 23 -9.29 10.06 7.66
CA SER A 23 -9.28 10.89 8.87
C SER A 23 -8.41 10.33 10.00
N TRP A 24 -8.14 9.02 10.02
CA TRP A 24 -7.29 8.38 11.02
C TRP A 24 -5.80 8.58 10.75
N ILE A 25 -5.42 9.00 9.54
CA ILE A 25 -4.03 9.19 9.16
C ILE A 25 -3.46 10.43 9.87
N LYS A 26 -2.32 10.27 10.53
CA LYS A 26 -1.54 11.38 11.09
C LYS A 26 -1.09 12.32 9.96
N PRO A 27 -1.25 13.65 10.07
CA PRO A 27 -0.74 14.58 9.07
C PRO A 27 0.76 14.38 8.81
N GLY A 28 1.15 14.27 7.55
CA GLY A 28 2.54 14.03 7.13
C GLY A 28 2.99 12.57 7.15
N ALA A 29 2.17 11.62 7.62
CA ALA A 29 2.53 10.21 7.64
C ALA A 29 2.69 9.60 6.24
N ILE A 30 3.44 8.51 6.17
CA ILE A 30 3.60 7.69 4.97
C ILE A 30 2.56 6.58 5.00
N VAL A 31 1.84 6.40 3.90
CA VAL A 31 0.81 5.37 3.76
C VAL A 31 1.17 4.43 2.61
N ILE A 32 1.33 3.14 2.93
CA ILE A 32 1.57 2.06 1.98
C ILE A 32 0.33 1.18 1.98
N ASP A 33 -0.44 1.24 0.89
CA ASP A 33 -1.65 0.46 0.66
C ASP A 33 -1.31 -0.74 -0.25
N ILE A 34 -1.28 -1.92 0.37
CA ILE A 34 -1.05 -3.22 -0.28
C ILE A 34 -2.39 -3.83 -0.71
N GLY A 35 -3.50 -3.35 -0.13
CA GLY A 35 -4.83 -3.84 -0.39
C GLY A 35 -5.14 -3.83 -1.88
N ILE A 36 -5.72 -4.92 -2.36
CA ILE A 36 -6.27 -5.00 -3.71
C ILE A 36 -7.64 -5.64 -3.65
N SER A 37 -8.65 -4.86 -3.96
CA SER A 37 -10.04 -5.31 -4.00
C SER A 37 -10.71 -4.81 -5.26
N ARG A 38 -11.57 -5.64 -5.84
CA ARG A 38 -12.37 -5.30 -7.00
C ARG A 38 -13.80 -5.01 -6.54
N LEU A 39 -14.29 -3.81 -6.84
CA LEU A 39 -15.67 -3.43 -6.59
C LEU A 39 -16.60 -3.97 -7.67
N ASP A 40 -17.90 -3.95 -7.40
CA ASP A 40 -18.93 -4.40 -8.34
C ASP A 40 -18.93 -3.62 -9.66
N ASP A 41 -18.50 -2.35 -9.64
CA ASP A 41 -18.34 -1.50 -10.83
C ASP A 41 -17.03 -1.78 -11.61
N GLY A 42 -16.25 -2.77 -11.19
CA GLY A 42 -15.01 -3.20 -11.81
C GLY A 42 -13.77 -2.39 -11.43
N LYS A 43 -13.92 -1.32 -10.63
CA LYS A 43 -12.77 -0.55 -10.15
C LYS A 43 -11.92 -1.38 -9.18
N ILE A 44 -10.62 -1.13 -9.24
CA ILE A 44 -9.64 -1.70 -8.32
C ILE A 44 -9.31 -0.63 -7.28
N VAL A 45 -9.49 -0.96 -6.01
CA VAL A 45 -9.27 -0.07 -4.87
C VAL A 45 -8.46 -0.77 -3.78
N GLY A 46 -7.85 0.03 -2.91
CA GLY A 46 -7.08 -0.45 -1.77
C GLY A 46 -7.87 -0.50 -0.47
N ASP A 47 -7.16 -0.77 0.62
CA ASP A 47 -7.74 -0.83 1.97
C ASP A 47 -7.97 0.56 2.58
N VAL A 48 -7.38 1.61 1.98
CA VAL A 48 -7.43 2.99 2.47
C VAL A 48 -8.41 3.83 1.65
N GLU A 49 -9.15 4.71 2.32
CA GLU A 49 -9.90 5.79 1.65
C GLU A 49 -8.94 6.82 1.03
N PHE A 50 -8.47 6.50 -0.18
CA PHE A 50 -7.37 7.21 -0.84
C PHE A 50 -7.58 8.72 -0.95
N ASP A 51 -8.76 9.17 -1.39
CA ASP A 51 -9.02 10.60 -1.63
C ASP A 51 -8.89 11.43 -0.35
N VAL A 52 -9.41 10.92 0.77
CA VAL A 52 -9.31 11.60 2.07
C VAL A 52 -7.89 11.48 2.63
N ALA A 53 -7.29 10.28 2.57
CA ALA A 53 -5.96 10.01 3.10
C ALA A 53 -4.88 10.85 2.40
N LYS A 54 -4.99 11.04 1.07
CA LYS A 54 -4.07 11.85 0.26
C LYS A 54 -3.97 13.31 0.72
N THR A 55 -5.04 13.87 1.29
CA THR A 55 -5.00 15.26 1.80
C THR A 55 -4.21 15.41 3.10
N ARG A 56 -3.92 14.30 3.79
CA ARG A 56 -3.28 14.29 5.11
C ARG A 56 -1.89 13.66 5.07
N ALA A 57 -1.74 12.57 4.32
CA ALA A 57 -0.48 11.85 4.18
C ALA A 57 0.59 12.72 3.49
N GLY A 58 1.84 12.60 3.92
CA GLY A 58 2.98 13.19 3.20
C GLY A 58 3.32 12.40 1.94
N PHE A 59 3.16 11.07 2.01
CA PHE A 59 3.31 10.14 0.89
C PHE A 59 2.24 9.06 0.97
N ILE A 60 1.67 8.68 -0.18
CA ILE A 60 0.67 7.61 -0.26
C ILE A 60 0.80 6.84 -1.57
N THR A 61 0.73 5.51 -1.51
CA THR A 61 0.72 4.67 -2.71
C THR A 61 -0.67 4.60 -3.35
N PRO A 62 -0.80 4.75 -4.68
CA PRO A 62 -2.08 4.56 -5.35
C PRO A 62 -2.44 3.07 -5.48
N VAL A 63 -3.74 2.79 -5.57
CA VAL A 63 -4.25 1.48 -5.96
C VAL A 63 -5.24 1.68 -7.10
N PRO A 64 -5.00 1.10 -8.29
CA PRO A 64 -3.83 0.29 -8.68
C PRO A 64 -2.57 1.13 -8.92
N GLY A 65 -1.43 0.46 -9.12
CA GLY A 65 -0.18 1.10 -9.58
C GLY A 65 0.86 1.41 -8.51
N GLY A 66 0.57 1.15 -7.23
CA GLY A 66 1.50 1.30 -6.11
C GLY A 66 2.30 0.03 -5.83
N VAL A 67 1.86 -0.75 -4.84
CA VAL A 67 2.63 -1.89 -4.31
C VAL A 67 2.68 -3.09 -5.27
N GLY A 68 1.60 -3.33 -6.02
CA GLY A 68 1.50 -4.49 -6.92
C GLY A 68 2.66 -4.63 -7.95
N PRO A 69 2.99 -3.58 -8.73
CA PRO A 69 4.15 -3.60 -9.63
C PRO A 69 5.47 -3.90 -8.92
N MET A 70 5.66 -3.40 -7.69
CA MET A 70 6.88 -3.66 -6.91
C MET A 70 7.00 -5.12 -6.51
N THR A 71 5.89 -5.80 -6.19
CA THR A 71 5.92 -7.25 -5.90
C THR A 71 6.48 -8.06 -7.07
N VAL A 72 6.08 -7.73 -8.32
CA VAL A 72 6.61 -8.39 -9.52
C VAL A 72 8.09 -8.05 -9.73
N ALA A 73 8.46 -6.78 -9.58
CA ALA A 73 9.85 -6.35 -9.73
C ALA A 73 10.78 -7.05 -8.72
N THR A 74 10.37 -7.14 -7.45
CA THR A 74 11.14 -7.80 -6.39
C THR A 74 11.27 -9.31 -6.63
N LEU A 75 10.25 -9.98 -7.19
CA LEU A 75 10.38 -11.38 -7.58
C LEU A 75 11.48 -11.58 -8.65
N MET A 76 11.51 -10.70 -9.66
CA MET A 76 12.54 -10.74 -10.71
C MET A 76 13.93 -10.46 -10.14
N GLU A 77 14.05 -9.47 -9.25
CA GLU A 77 15.29 -9.15 -8.55
C GLU A 77 15.79 -10.34 -7.73
N ASN A 78 14.92 -10.97 -6.95
CA ASN A 78 15.25 -12.16 -6.16
C ASN A 78 15.70 -13.33 -7.04
N THR A 79 15.09 -13.50 -8.21
CA THR A 79 15.47 -14.54 -9.18
C THR A 79 16.88 -14.31 -9.70
N LEU A 80 17.20 -13.07 -10.06
CA LEU A 80 18.55 -12.69 -10.49
C LEU A 80 19.57 -12.83 -9.36
N LEU A 81 19.21 -12.46 -8.13
CA LEU A 81 20.06 -12.61 -6.96
C LEU A 81 20.39 -14.09 -6.69
N ALA A 82 19.39 -14.97 -6.76
CA ALA A 82 19.59 -16.41 -6.61
C ALA A 82 20.56 -16.96 -7.67
N GLN A 83 20.43 -16.53 -8.92
CA GLN A 83 21.34 -16.91 -10.00
C GLN A 83 22.78 -16.46 -9.73
N LYS A 84 22.98 -15.21 -9.28
CA LYS A 84 24.32 -14.69 -8.94
C LYS A 84 24.97 -15.45 -7.79
N LEU A 85 24.19 -15.78 -6.75
CA LEU A 85 24.69 -16.50 -5.58
C LEU A 85 25.01 -17.98 -5.86
N SER A 86 24.35 -18.59 -6.85
CA SER A 86 24.56 -20.01 -7.19
C SER A 86 25.85 -20.27 -7.97
N ILE A 87 26.49 -19.22 -8.47
CA ILE A 87 27.69 -19.28 -9.34
C ILE A 87 28.93 -18.74 -8.59
N SER A 88 28.76 -18.24 -7.36
CA SER A 88 29.84 -17.84 -6.46
C SER A 88 30.25 -18.96 -5.52
#